data_AF-A0AAP2HBR9-F1
#
_entry.id   AF-A0AAP2HBR9-F1
#
_cell.length_a   1.000
_cell.length_b   1.000
_cell.length_c   1.000
_cell.angle_alpha   90.00
_cell.angle_beta   90.00
_cell.angle_gamma   90.00
#
_symmetry.space_group_name_H-M   'P 1'
#
loop_
_entity.id
_entity.type
_entity.pdbx_description
1 polymer ?
#
loop_
_entity_poly.entity_id
_entity_poly.type
_entity_poly.pdbx_seq_one_letter_code
_entity_poly.pdbx_strand_id
1 'polypeptide(L)' 'MRQGLTEAQRRTLEELEHFQWTLEFVRRPLFQDPVPVMFDRQRTRCVALLPDGTLDEAPKLRK' A
#
# COMPACT_ATOMS: atom_id res chain seq x y z
N MET A 1 6.21 -7.84 8.65
CA MET A 1 6.00 -6.57 7.91
C MET A 1 4.59 -5.96 8.07
N ARG A 2 3.56 -6.70 8.48
CA ARG A 2 2.15 -6.23 8.55
C ARG A 2 1.69 -5.71 9.92
N GLN A 3 2.59 -5.46 10.86
CA GLN A 3 2.24 -5.05 12.22
C GLN A 3 1.81 -3.57 12.27
N GLY A 4 0.65 -3.31 12.86
CA GLY A 4 0.08 -1.97 13.02
C GLY A 4 -0.85 -1.52 11.89
N LEU A 5 -1.20 -2.39 10.94
CA LEU A 5 -2.20 -2.05 9.92
C LEU A 5 -3.61 -1.99 10.51
N THR A 6 -4.46 -1.12 9.98
CA THR A 6 -5.89 -1.11 10.28
C THR A 6 -6.58 -2.32 9.63
N GLU A 7 -7.82 -2.62 10.04
CA GLU A 7 -8.59 -3.71 9.42
C GLU A 7 -8.92 -3.40 7.95
N ALA A 8 -9.24 -2.13 7.65
CA ALA A 8 -9.48 -1.68 6.28
C ALA A 8 -8.24 -1.92 5.40
N GLN A 9 -7.05 -1.57 5.91
CA GLN A 9 -5.80 -1.86 5.21
C GLN A 9 -5.57 -3.37 5.01
N ARG A 10 -5.82 -4.20 6.02
CA ARG A 10 -5.67 -5.65 5.88
C ARG A 10 -6.56 -6.22 4.78
N ARG A 11 -7.83 -5.82 4.73
CA ARG A 11 -8.77 -6.25 3.69
C ARG A 11 -8.30 -5.86 2.30
N THR A 12 -7.96 -4.59 2.08
CA THR A 12 -7.50 -4.12 0.77
C THR A 12 -6.19 -4.79 0.36
N LEU A 13 -5.29 -5.07 1.31
CA LEU A 13 -4.04 -5.76 1.04
C LEU A 13 -4.28 -7.21 0.59
N GLU A 14 -5.20 -7.93 1.24
CA GLU A 14 -5.59 -9.29 0.83
C GLU A 14 -6.20 -9.28 -0.58
N GLU A 15 -7.10 -8.34 -0.87
CA GLU A 15 -7.67 -8.16 -2.21
C GLU A 15 -6.58 -7.90 -3.27
N LEU A 16 -5.65 -6.99 -2.99
CA LEU A 16 -4.55 -6.67 -3.90
C LEU A 16 -3.58 -7.85 -4.11
N GLU A 17 -3.29 -8.63 -3.07
CA GLU A 17 -2.49 -9.85 -3.21
C GLU A 17 -3.17 -10.87 -4.16
N HIS A 18 -4.50 -10.96 -4.17
CA HIS A 18 -5.22 -11.77 -5.18
C HIS A 18 -5.05 -11.26 -6.61
N PHE A 19 -4.91 -9.93 -6.81
CA PHE A 19 -4.61 -9.32 -8.10
C PHE A 19 -3.12 -9.39 -8.48
N GLN A 20 -2.33 -10.22 -7.79
CA GLN A 20 -0.88 -10.37 -8.01
C GLN A 20 -0.07 -9.10 -7.68
N TRP A 21 -0.61 -8.22 -6.85
CA TRP A 21 0.17 -7.12 -6.29
C TRP A 21 1.01 -7.63 -5.14
N THR A 22 2.16 -6.97 -4.94
CA THR A 22 3.14 -7.36 -3.94
C THR A 22 3.42 -6.20 -3.00
N LEU A 23 3.40 -6.46 -1.69
CA LEU A 23 3.84 -5.51 -0.69
C LEU A 23 5.37 -5.42 -0.70
N GLU A 24 5.91 -4.31 -1.19
CA GLU A 24 7.37 -4.11 -1.24
C GLU A 24 7.88 -3.50 0.08
N PHE A 25 7.23 -2.45 0.59
CA PHE A 25 7.63 -1.84 1.86
C PHE A 25 6.48 -1.08 2.53
N VAL A 26 6.66 -0.76 3.80
CA VAL A 26 5.69 0.02 4.60
C VAL A 26 6.38 1.29 5.07
N ARG A 27 5.86 2.46 4.68
CA ARG A 27 6.33 3.74 5.19
C ARG A 27 5.80 3.93 6.61
N ARG A 28 6.68 4.33 7.53
CA ARG A 28 6.33 4.62 8.93
C ARG A 28 6.80 6.02 9.29
N PRO A 29 6.04 7.07 8.93
CA PRO A 29 6.36 8.42 9.36
C PRO A 29 6.22 8.51 10.88
N LEU A 30 7.03 9.35 11.52
CA LEU A 30 6.87 9.63 12.95
C LEU A 30 5.48 10.25 13.18
N PHE A 31 4.74 9.69 14.14
CA PHE A 31 3.39 10.14 14.53
C PHE A 31 2.29 9.97 13.48
N GLN A 32 2.46 9.10 12.47
CA GLN A 32 1.42 8.76 11.50
C GLN A 32 1.24 7.24 11.42
N ASP A 33 0.07 6.83 10.94
CA ASP A 33 -0.22 5.43 10.67
C ASP A 33 0.73 4.87 9.59
N PRO A 34 1.06 3.57 9.68
CA PRO A 34 1.85 2.91 8.66
C PRO A 34 1.12 2.94 7.30
N VAL A 35 1.86 3.29 6.26
CA VAL A 35 1.36 3.35 4.87
C VAL A 35 2.05 2.26 4.04
N PRO A 36 1.41 1.10 3.82
CA PRO A 36 1.92 0.07 2.92
C PRO A 36 2.01 0.60 1.49
N VAL A 37 3.11 0.28 0.81
CA VAL A 37 3.29 0.57 -0.61
C VAL A 37 3.36 -0.75 -1.36
N MET A 38 2.43 -0.92 -2.30
CA MET A 38 2.28 -2.13 -3.10
C MET A 38 2.61 -1.84 -4.56
N PHE A 39 3.16 -2.84 -5.25
CA PHE A 39 3.48 -2.76 -6.67
C PHE A 39 2.69 -3.82 -7.44
N ASP A 40 2.26 -3.48 -8.64
CA ASP A 40 1.69 -4.45 -9.58
C ASP A 40 2.71 -5.54 -9.95
N ARG A 41 2.24 -6.67 -10.46
CA ARG A 41 3.08 -7.77 -10.95
C ARG A 41 4.20 -7.31 -11.89
N GLN A 42 3.93 -6.34 -12.76
CA GLN A 42 4.93 -5.83 -13.71
C GLN A 42 5.82 -4.73 -13.12
N ARG A 43 5.59 -4.33 -11.86
CA ARG A 43 6.24 -3.19 -11.19
C ARG A 43 6.12 -1.87 -11.96
N THR A 44 5.10 -1.75 -12.81
CA THR A 44 4.83 -0.55 -13.62
C THR A 44 3.98 0.46 -12.88
N ARG A 45 3.19 0.00 -11.90
CA ARG A 45 2.33 0.82 -11.05
C ARG A 45 2.68 0.56 -9.59
N CYS A 46 2.59 1.62 -8.79
CA CYS A 46 2.65 1.54 -7.36
C CYS A 46 1.43 2.24 -6.74
N VAL A 47 0.95 1.69 -5.64
CA VAL A 47 -0.14 2.25 -4.83
C VAL A 47 0.31 2.35 -3.39
N ALA A 48 -0.06 3.44 -2.74
CA ALA A 48 0.05 3.59 -1.31
C ALA A 48 -1.32 3.29 -0.68
N LEU A 49 -1.34 2.43 0.32
CA LEU A 49 -2.54 2.02 1.03
C LEU A 49 -2.73 2.91 2.27
N LEU A 50 -3.74 3.76 2.24
CA LEU A 50 -4.04 4.72 3.29
C LEU A 50 -4.75 4.04 4.49
N PRO A 51 -4.79 4.66 5.68
CA PRO A 51 -5.33 4.06 6.90
C PRO A 51 -6.83 3.72 6.82
N ASP A 52 -7.57 4.44 5.98
CA ASP A 52 -9.00 4.22 5.69
C ASP A 52 -9.25 3.05 4.71
N GLY A 53 -8.19 2.41 4.21
CA GLY A 53 -8.27 1.31 3.25
C GLY A 53 -8.34 1.77 1.79
N THR A 54 -8.29 3.07 1.53
CA THR A 54 -8.24 3.59 0.16
C THR A 54 -6.84 3.46 -0.43
N LEU A 55 -6.79 3.36 -1.77
CA LEU A 55 -5.55 3.29 -2.52
C LEU A 55 -5.26 4.64 -3.13
N ASP A 56 -4.12 5.21 -2.75
CA ASP A 56 -3.52 6.33 -3.45
C ASP A 56 -2.59 5.77 -4.54
N GLU A 57 -3.14 5.66 -5.75
CA GLU A 57 -2.37 5.43 -6.98
C GLU A 57 -1.52 6.66 -7.26
N ALA A 58 -0.43 6.88 -6.52
CA ALA A 58 0.41 8.07 -6.64
C ALA A 58 0.79 8.34 -8.11
N PRO A 59 0.12 9.27 -8.82
CA PRO A 59 0.33 9.48 -10.24
C PRO A 59 1.08 10.79 -10.34
N LYS A 60 2.37 10.78 -10.00
CA LYS A 60 3.37 11.80 -10.34
C LYS A 60 4.71 11.39 -9.75
N LEU A 61 5.43 10.53 -10.48
CA LEU A 61 6.88 10.70 -10.54
C LEU A 61 7.08 12.13 -11.07
N ARG A 62 7.34 13.09 -10.17
CA ARG A 62 7.81 14.42 -10.60
C ARG A 62 9.14 14.18 -11.32
N LYS A 63 9.17 14.54 -12.61
CA LYS A 63 10.42 14.76 -13.36
C LYS A 63 11.26 15.82 -12.67
#